data_AF-A0A661T4H7-F1
#
_entry.id   AF-A0A661T4H7-F1
#
_cell.length_a   1.000
_cell.length_b   1.000
_cell.length_c   1.000
_cell.angle_alpha   90.00
_cell.angle_beta   90.00
_cell.angle_gamma   90.00
#
_symmetry.space_group_name_H-M   'P 1'
#
loop_
_entity.id
_entity.type
_entity.pdbx_description
1 polymer ?
#
loop_
_entity_poly.entity_id
_entity_poly.type
_entity_poly.pdbx_seq_one_letter_code
_entity_poly.pdbx_strand_id
1 'polypeptide(L)'
;AELGADVVKVSYTGDPDSFCKVVEGCHVPVIIAGGPKMESDRAVLEMVKGAMEAGASGTSIGRNVFQHKDPGAMVAALSMIVHSNAGVEEALDLLGGSRGRGDKTAGDWRERLAAA
;
A
#
# COMPACT_ATOMS: atom_id res chain seq x y z
N ALA A 1 -8.59 20.59 0.33
CA ALA A 1 -7.43 21.49 0.14
C ALA A 1 -7.82 22.91 0.54
N GLU A 2 -8.65 23.61 -0.25
CA GLU A 2 -9.02 25.04 -0.05
C GLU A 2 -9.52 25.45 1.36
N LEU A 3 -10.06 24.52 2.15
CA LEU A 3 -10.46 24.78 3.53
C LEU A 3 -9.29 24.82 4.54
N GLY A 4 -8.04 24.75 4.08
CA GLY A 4 -6.84 24.77 4.92
C GLY A 4 -6.43 23.41 5.48
N ALA A 5 -6.75 22.32 4.79
CA ALA A 5 -6.31 20.98 5.20
C ALA A 5 -4.88 20.70 4.72
N ASP A 6 -4.02 20.16 5.58
CA ASP A 6 -2.62 19.81 5.22
C ASP A 6 -2.52 18.56 4.35
N VAL A 7 -3.49 17.65 4.45
CA VAL A 7 -3.56 16.39 3.69
C VAL A 7 -5.00 16.10 3.33
N VAL A 8 -5.23 15.56 2.13
CA VAL A 8 -6.54 15.13 1.66
C VAL A 8 -6.57 13.61 1.49
N LYS A 9 -7.50 12.95 2.17
CA LYS A 9 -7.75 11.51 2.02
C LYS A 9 -8.99 11.28 1.14
N VAL A 10 -8.83 10.47 0.09
CA VAL A 10 -9.91 10.15 -0.87
C VAL A 10 -9.95 8.66 -1.20
N SER A 11 -11.02 8.20 -1.84
CA SER A 11 -11.05 6.86 -2.45
C SER A 11 -10.26 6.85 -3.75
N TYR A 12 -9.55 5.76 -4.02
CA TYR A 12 -8.95 5.52 -5.34
C TYR A 12 -10.06 5.36 -6.39
N THR A 13 -9.84 5.89 -7.60
CA THR A 13 -10.83 5.83 -8.70
C THR A 13 -10.89 4.46 -9.36
N GLY A 14 -9.91 3.60 -9.10
CA GLY A 14 -9.77 2.27 -9.71
C GLY A 14 -8.85 2.25 -10.92
N ASP A 15 -8.37 3.41 -11.38
CA ASP A 15 -7.58 3.57 -12.59
C ASP A 15 -6.58 4.73 -12.43
N PRO A 16 -5.27 4.53 -12.74
CA PRO A 16 -4.25 5.56 -12.52
C PRO A 16 -4.49 6.85 -13.32
N ASP A 17 -4.94 6.74 -14.57
CA ASP A 17 -5.12 7.89 -15.47
C ASP A 17 -6.21 8.84 -14.96
N SER A 18 -7.32 8.27 -14.49
CA SER A 18 -8.39 9.04 -13.85
C SER A 18 -8.00 9.57 -12.48
N PHE A 19 -7.20 8.82 -11.71
CA PHE A 19 -6.75 9.25 -10.38
C PHE A 19 -5.74 10.40 -10.45
N CYS A 20 -4.89 10.43 -11.49
CA CYS A 20 -3.94 11.51 -11.73
C CYS A 20 -4.64 12.89 -11.73
N LYS A 21 -5.83 12.98 -12.35
CA LYS A 21 -6.64 14.22 -12.35
C LYS A 21 -7.08 14.66 -10.94
N VAL A 22 -7.31 13.70 -10.03
CA VAL A 22 -7.65 13.99 -8.63
C VAL A 22 -6.42 14.57 -7.91
N VAL A 23 -5.25 13.99 -8.15
CA VAL A 23 -3.98 14.45 -7.59
C VAL A 23 -3.63 15.85 -8.11
N GLU A 24 -3.67 16.06 -9.43
CA GLU A 24 -3.39 17.36 -10.07
C GLU A 24 -4.36 18.46 -9.63
N GLY A 25 -5.60 18.10 -9.31
CA GLY A 25 -6.62 19.03 -8.82
C GLY A 25 -6.45 19.45 -7.36
N CYS A 26 -5.50 18.87 -6.61
CA CYS A 26 -5.33 19.11 -5.18
C CYS A 26 -3.93 19.67 -4.89
N HIS A 27 -3.86 20.91 -4.37
CA HIS A 27 -2.59 21.59 -4.09
C HIS A 27 -1.87 21.09 -2.82
N VAL A 28 -2.45 20.13 -2.08
CA VAL A 28 -1.85 19.49 -0.90
C VAL A 28 -1.74 17.97 -1.13
N PRO A 29 -0.86 17.25 -0.40
CA PRO A 29 -0.70 15.81 -0.52
C PRO A 29 -2.03 15.04 -0.49
N VAL A 30 -2.18 14.13 -1.46
CA VAL A 30 -3.36 13.25 -1.59
C VAL A 30 -2.97 11.84 -1.18
N ILE A 31 -3.72 11.24 -0.26
CA ILE A 31 -3.57 9.84 0.14
C ILE A 31 -4.84 9.05 -0.14
N ILE A 32 -4.70 7.76 -0.46
CA ILE A 32 -5.89 6.91 -0.69
C ILE A 32 -6.39 6.23 0.58
N ALA A 33 -7.71 6.04 0.66
CA ALA A 33 -8.35 5.16 1.61
C ALA A 33 -8.33 3.71 1.11
N GLY A 34 -8.16 2.75 2.03
CA GLY A 34 -8.12 1.33 1.67
C GLY A 34 -9.46 0.67 1.32
N GLY A 35 -10.59 1.38 1.38
CA GLY A 35 -11.89 0.81 1.02
C GLY A 35 -12.38 -0.33 1.93
N PRO A 36 -13.36 -1.15 1.45
CA PRO A 36 -13.76 -2.41 2.08
C PRO A 36 -12.63 -3.44 2.08
N LYS A 37 -12.79 -4.51 2.88
CA LYS A 37 -11.89 -5.66 2.79
C LYS A 37 -12.01 -6.24 1.38
N MET A 38 -10.89 -6.36 0.69
CA MET A 38 -10.82 -6.92 -0.66
C MET A 38 -10.58 -8.42 -0.62
N GLU A 39 -10.94 -9.09 -1.71
CA GLU A 39 -10.90 -10.56 -1.85
C GLU A 39 -9.48 -11.13 -1.91
N SER A 40 -8.47 -10.31 -2.24
CA SER A 40 -7.08 -10.77 -2.34
C SER A 40 -6.07 -9.71 -1.92
N ASP A 41 -4.92 -10.16 -1.43
CA ASP A 41 -3.79 -9.29 -1.08
C ASP A 41 -3.25 -8.55 -2.32
N ARG A 42 -3.22 -9.25 -3.46
CA ARG A 42 -2.84 -8.68 -4.76
C ARG A 42 -3.70 -7.47 -5.11
N ALA A 43 -5.02 -7.56 -4.97
CA ALA A 43 -5.91 -6.46 -5.30
C ALA A 43 -5.66 -5.22 -4.43
N VAL A 44 -5.30 -5.41 -3.15
CA VAL A 44 -4.91 -4.31 -2.26
C VAL A 44 -3.60 -3.68 -2.72
N LEU A 45 -2.60 -4.50 -3.05
CA LEU A 45 -1.28 -4.04 -3.49
C LEU A 45 -1.34 -3.33 -4.85
N GLU A 46 -2.14 -3.83 -5.80
CA GLU A 46 -2.37 -3.19 -7.10
C GLU A 46 -3.08 -1.85 -6.96
N MET A 47 -4.10 -1.75 -6.09
CA MET A 47 -4.75 -0.48 -5.78
C MET A 47 -3.76 0.55 -5.24
N VAL A 48 -2.89 0.14 -4.30
CA VAL A 48 -1.87 1.05 -3.75
C VAL A 48 -0.81 1.42 -4.79
N LYS A 49 -0.33 0.45 -5.57
CA LYS A 49 0.65 0.73 -6.63
C LYS A 49 0.12 1.71 -7.67
N GLY A 50 -1.09 1.47 -8.18
CA GLY A 50 -1.73 2.35 -9.17
C GLY A 50 -1.97 3.76 -8.62
N ALA A 51 -2.34 3.90 -7.34
CA ALA A 51 -2.45 5.21 -6.71
C ALA A 51 -1.10 5.94 -6.61
N MET A 52 -0.03 5.23 -6.20
CA MET A 52 1.31 5.81 -6.12
C MET A 52 1.83 6.22 -7.51
N GLU A 53 1.60 5.41 -8.54
CA GLU A 53 1.95 5.71 -9.94
C GLU A 53 1.19 6.93 -10.48
N ALA A 54 -0.04 7.14 -10.02
CA ALA A 54 -0.85 8.31 -10.34
C ALA A 54 -0.47 9.58 -9.52
N GLY A 55 0.56 9.51 -8.67
CA GLY A 55 1.07 10.66 -7.92
C GLY A 55 0.51 10.81 -6.50
N ALA A 56 -0.18 9.80 -5.95
CA ALA A 56 -0.56 9.82 -4.54
C ALA A 56 0.69 9.95 -3.65
N SER A 57 0.57 10.68 -2.55
CA SER A 57 1.65 10.87 -1.57
C SER A 57 1.68 9.77 -0.50
N GLY A 58 0.81 8.76 -0.60
CA GLY A 58 0.73 7.65 0.33
C GLY A 58 -0.65 7.05 0.49
N THR A 59 -0.85 6.34 1.60
CA THR A 59 -2.07 5.56 1.82
C THR A 59 -2.50 5.54 3.29
N SER A 60 -3.80 5.36 3.52
CA SER A 60 -4.44 5.20 4.83
C SER A 60 -5.34 3.97 4.80
N ILE A 61 -4.72 2.80 5.00
CA ILE A 61 -5.37 1.48 4.92
C ILE A 61 -5.80 1.00 6.31
N GLY A 62 -7.08 0.64 6.44
CA GLY A 62 -7.64 0.06 7.67
C GLY A 62 -7.90 -1.44 7.53
N ARG A 63 -9.12 -1.81 7.13
CA ARG A 63 -9.62 -3.21 7.08
C ARG A 63 -8.68 -4.18 6.37
N ASN A 64 -8.10 -3.76 5.25
CA ASN A 64 -7.17 -4.61 4.50
C ASN A 64 -5.87 -4.95 5.25
N VAL A 65 -5.52 -4.19 6.29
CA VAL A 65 -4.41 -4.48 7.21
C VAL A 65 -4.89 -5.26 8.44
N PHE A 66 -5.76 -4.67 9.27
CA PHE A 66 -6.07 -5.27 10.58
C PHE A 66 -6.94 -6.53 10.51
N GLN A 67 -7.59 -6.80 9.37
CA GLN A 67 -8.33 -8.05 9.12
C GLN A 67 -7.52 -9.05 8.28
N HIS A 68 -6.25 -8.75 7.97
CA HIS A 68 -5.36 -9.71 7.31
C HIS A 68 -4.88 -10.77 8.30
N LYS A 69 -4.60 -11.99 7.82
CA LYS A 69 -4.07 -13.11 8.63
C LYS A 69 -2.73 -12.78 9.31
N ASP A 70 -1.97 -11.86 8.72
CA ASP A 70 -0.71 -11.34 9.23
C ASP A 70 -0.63 -9.82 8.97
N PRO A 71 -1.14 -8.99 9.90
CA PRO A 71 -1.17 -7.54 9.71
C PRO A 71 0.23 -6.92 9.57
N GLY A 72 1.25 -7.49 10.22
CA GLY A 72 2.62 -7.01 10.16
C GLY A 72 3.21 -7.18 8.76
N ALA A 73 3.06 -8.37 8.17
CA ALA A 73 3.51 -8.63 6.80
C ALA A 73 2.79 -7.73 5.77
N MET A 74 1.47 -7.49 5.96
CA MET A 74 0.71 -6.59 5.09
C MET A 74 1.20 -5.13 5.16
N VAL A 75 1.47 -4.62 6.37
CA VAL A 75 2.06 -3.28 6.54
C VAL A 75 3.43 -3.18 5.86
N ALA A 76 4.27 -4.20 6.03
CA ALA A 76 5.59 -4.23 5.40
C ALA A 76 5.49 -4.24 3.86
N ALA A 77 4.59 -5.04 3.28
CA ALA A 77 4.37 -5.09 1.83
C ALA A 77 3.87 -3.74 1.28
N LEU A 78 2.93 -3.08 1.98
CA LEU A 78 2.46 -1.74 1.63
C LEU A 78 3.58 -0.69 1.73
N SER A 79 4.40 -0.78 2.78
CA SER A 79 5.54 0.11 3.01
C SER A 79 6.55 0.05 1.86
N MET A 80 6.85 -1.15 1.33
CA MET A 80 7.74 -1.31 0.19
C MET A 80 7.24 -0.59 -1.06
N ILE A 81 5.94 -0.64 -1.34
CA ILE A 81 5.35 0.07 -2.48
C ILE A 81 5.42 1.59 -2.27
N VAL A 82 5.04 2.07 -1.08
CA VAL A 82 4.92 3.51 -0.80
C VAL A 82 6.28 4.20 -0.67
N HIS A 83 7.26 3.55 -0.04
CA HIS A 83 8.53 4.18 0.33
C HIS A 83 9.72 3.74 -0.53
N SER A 84 9.68 2.53 -1.11
CA SER A 84 10.78 1.97 -1.91
C SER A 84 10.41 1.76 -3.39
N ASN A 85 9.22 2.22 -3.80
CA ASN A 85 8.67 2.07 -5.15
C ASN A 85 8.68 0.61 -5.67
N ALA A 86 8.58 -0.37 -4.77
CA ALA A 86 8.59 -1.79 -5.11
C ALA A 86 7.43 -2.16 -6.05
N GLY A 87 7.61 -3.26 -6.79
CA GLY A 87 6.57 -3.86 -7.62
C GLY A 87 5.54 -4.64 -6.80
N VAL A 88 4.38 -4.91 -7.40
CA VAL A 88 3.32 -5.73 -6.78
C VAL A 88 3.81 -7.15 -6.50
N GLU A 89 4.55 -7.77 -7.42
CA GLU A 89 5.09 -9.12 -7.24
C GLU A 89 6.08 -9.20 -6.07
N GLU A 90 6.99 -8.23 -5.96
CA GLU A 90 7.97 -8.16 -4.87
C GLU A 90 7.30 -8.02 -3.50
N ALA A 91 6.24 -7.21 -3.43
CA ALA A 91 5.43 -7.05 -2.23
C ALA A 91 4.62 -8.33 -1.91
N LEU A 92 4.13 -9.05 -2.92
CA LEU A 92 3.43 -10.33 -2.76
C LEU A 92 4.35 -11.44 -2.28
N ASP A 93 5.59 -11.49 -2.74
CA ASP A 93 6.58 -12.47 -2.28
C ASP A 93 6.79 -12.39 -0.76
N LEU A 94 6.68 -11.19 -0.17
CA LEU A 94 6.73 -11.00 1.28
C LEU A 94 5.52 -11.65 1.99
N LEU A 95 4.35 -11.67 1.35
CA LEU A 95 3.12 -12.27 1.88
C LEU A 95 3.04 -13.79 1.62
N GLY A 96 3.65 -14.25 0.52
CA GLY A 96 3.69 -15.65 0.06
C GLY A 96 4.89 -16.46 0.58
N GLY A 97 5.87 -15.80 1.20
CA GLY A 97 7.07 -16.38 1.80
C GLY A 97 6.82 -17.24 3.04
N SER A 98 5.95 -18.24 2.92
CA SER A 98 5.80 -19.35 3.86
C SER A 98 5.99 -20.67 3.12
N ARG A 99 7.19 -20.89 2.54
CA ARG A 99 7.66 -22.26 2.33
C ARG A 99 7.98 -22.84 3.71
N GLY A 100 7.09 -23.68 4.24
CA GLY A 100 7.33 -24.52 5.40
C GLY A 100 7.39 -23.77 6.73
N ARG A 101 6.32 -23.86 7.51
CA ARG A 101 6.31 -23.45 8.92
C ARG A 101 7.13 -24.45 9.73
N GLY A 102 8.45 -24.28 9.73
CA GLY A 102 9.40 -25.19 10.35
C GLY A 102 10.77 -24.59 10.65
N ASP A 103 11.04 -23.32 10.34
CA ASP A 103 12.32 -22.71 10.68
C ASP A 103 12.16 -21.31 11.28
N LYS A 104 12.76 -21.09 12.44
CA LYS A 104 12.74 -19.83 13.20
C LYS A 104 13.75 -18.82 12.65
N THR A 105 14.08 -18.92 11.37
CA THR A 105 15.13 -18.15 10.69
C THR A 105 14.65 -17.47 9.41
N ALA A 106 13.33 -17.49 9.11
CA ALA A 106 12.77 -16.69 8.03
C ALA A 106 12.93 -15.19 8.39
N GLY A 107 13.96 -14.58 7.78
CA GLY A 107 14.52 -13.28 8.13
C GLY A 107 13.47 -12.24 8.45
N ASP A 108 13.71 -11.57 9.58
CA ASP A 108 12.88 -10.50 10.10
C ASP A 108 12.62 -9.50 8.97
N TRP A 109 11.37 -9.33 8.55
CA TRP A 109 11.01 -8.34 7.53
C TRP A 109 11.42 -6.92 7.96
N ARG A 110 11.65 -6.70 9.26
CA ARG A 110 12.27 -5.46 9.77
C ARG A 110 13.68 -5.27 9.25
N GLU A 111 14.48 -6.33 9.11
CA GLU A 111 15.82 -6.27 8.52
C GLU A 111 15.75 -5.97 7.02
N ARG A 112 14.77 -6.56 6.31
CA ARG A 112 14.57 -6.30 4.87
C ARG A 112 14.10 -4.86 4.59
N LEU A 113 13.26 -4.29 5.46
CA LEU A 113 12.90 -2.87 5.39
C LEU A 113 14.06 -1.94 5.77
N ALA A 114 14.95 -2.35 6.68
CA ALA A 114 16.13 -1.56 7.03
C ALA A 114 17.19 -1.53 5.93
N ALA A 115 17.14 -2.48 4.98
CA ALA A 115 18.10 -2.62 3.89
C ALA A 115 17.62 -2.02 2.54
N ALA A 116 16.37 -1.55 2.46
CA ALA A 116 15.74 -0.95 1.28
C ALA A 116 15.53 0.57 1.47
#